data_AF-A0A815PJV6-F1
#
_entry.id   AF-A0A815PJV6-F1
#
_cell.length_a   1.000
_cell.length_b   1.000
_cell.length_c   1.000
_cell.angle_alpha   90.00
_cell.angle_beta   90.00
_cell.angle_gamma   90.00
#
_symmetry.space_group_name_H-M   'P 1'
#
loop_
_entity.id
_entity.type
_entity.pdbx_description
1 polymer ?
#
loop_
_entity_poly.entity_id
_entity_poly.type
_entity_poly.pdbx_seq_one_letter_code
_entity_poly.pdbx_strand_id
1 'polypeptide(L)'
;MLISGAIHYSRSTPGMWPYIMKMAKNQGLNTIQTYVFWNIHEYKQGVLDFSGRANLSRFLEEAATTGLFVNLRIGPYICAEWNYGEMPVWINQIPNISIRSNNDPWKNIMRRFILNLIDYITPYLAKNGGPIILAQIENEYGTPDFDYVKWCGDLVRNELASTEIIWIMCNGYAANSTIETCNSCNCLDDGWIDRHPYTYPGQPMLFTED
;
A
#
# COMPACT_ATOMS: atom_id res chain seq x y z
N MET A 1 6.88 -8.43 17.08
CA MET A 1 5.94 -7.30 17.14
C MET A 1 6.45 -6.19 16.24
N LEU A 2 5.65 -5.73 15.29
CA LEU A 2 6.00 -4.60 14.44
C LEU A 2 5.51 -3.31 15.13
N ILE A 3 6.38 -2.31 15.21
CA ILE A 3 6.06 -0.97 15.70
C ILE A 3 6.32 -0.05 14.51
N SER A 4 5.23 0.41 13.91
CA SER A 4 5.23 1.13 12.63
C SER A 4 4.88 2.60 12.81
N GLY A 5 5.38 3.45 11.92
CA GLY A 5 4.97 4.85 11.79
C GLY A 5 4.89 5.27 10.33
N ALA A 6 3.92 6.11 9.99
CA ALA A 6 3.70 6.58 8.62
C ALA A 6 4.66 7.72 8.24
N ILE A 7 5.42 7.54 7.16
CA ILE A 7 6.30 8.55 6.57
C ILE A 7 6.09 8.55 5.06
N HIS A 8 5.44 9.58 4.55
CA HIS A 8 5.17 9.72 3.12
C HIS A 8 6.35 10.38 2.40
N TYR A 9 7.05 9.64 1.55
CA TYR A 9 8.23 10.15 0.84
C TYR A 9 7.93 11.41 0.02
N SER A 10 6.75 11.47 -0.61
CA SER A 10 6.30 12.62 -1.40
C SER A 10 6.02 13.87 -0.56
N ARG A 11 5.82 13.76 0.76
CA ARG A 11 5.56 14.89 1.68
C ARG A 11 6.84 15.51 2.26
N SER A 12 8.00 15.00 1.88
CA SER A 12 9.31 15.56 2.26
C SER A 12 10.24 15.62 1.03
N THR A 13 11.45 16.13 1.21
CA THR A 13 12.46 16.15 0.14
C THR A 13 13.43 14.97 0.29
N PRO A 14 14.06 14.48 -0.81
CA PRO A 14 15.03 13.38 -0.72
C PRO A 14 16.19 13.63 0.23
N GLY A 15 16.59 14.89 0.44
CA GLY A 15 17.63 15.24 1.42
C GLY A 15 17.20 15.09 2.88
N MET A 16 15.89 15.05 3.15
CA MET A 16 15.34 14.91 4.51
C MET A 16 15.14 13.45 4.92
N TRP A 17 14.94 12.52 3.98
CA TRP A 17 14.62 11.13 4.28
C TRP A 17 15.60 10.43 5.24
N PRO A 18 16.94 10.55 5.09
CA PRO A 18 17.88 9.91 6.00
C PRO A 18 17.69 10.38 7.45
N TYR A 19 17.46 11.69 7.63
CA TYR A 19 17.23 12.28 8.94
C TYR A 19 15.91 11.80 9.55
N ILE A 20 14.83 11.79 8.77
CA ILE A 20 13.50 11.35 9.24
C ILE A 20 13.54 9.88 9.67
N MET A 21 14.16 9.00 8.87
CA MET A 21 14.27 7.57 9.19
C MET A 21 15.13 7.31 10.41
N LYS A 22 16.25 8.03 10.55
CA LYS A 22 17.08 7.96 11.77
C LYS A 22 16.29 8.38 12.99
N MET A 23 15.47 9.43 12.88
CA MET A 23 14.60 9.85 13.97
C MET A 23 13.55 8.80 14.32
N ALA A 24 12.88 8.23 13.32
CA ALA A 24 11.94 7.12 13.51
C ALA A 24 12.57 5.94 14.26
N LYS A 25 13.75 5.51 13.82
CA LYS A 25 14.51 4.42 14.45
C LYS A 25 14.88 4.74 15.91
N ASN A 26 15.35 5.96 16.17
CA ASN A 26 15.71 6.41 17.51
C ASN A 26 14.51 6.50 18.47
N GLN A 27 13.30 6.69 17.95
CA GLN A 27 12.06 6.67 18.72
C GLN A 27 11.49 5.25 18.92
N GLY A 28 12.21 4.22 18.48
CA GLY A 28 11.85 2.82 18.71
C GLY A 28 11.02 2.18 17.59
N LEU A 29 10.77 2.88 16.49
CA LEU A 29 10.16 2.25 15.32
C LEU A 29 11.09 1.20 14.72
N ASN A 30 10.53 0.03 14.38
CA ASN A 30 11.24 -1.01 13.64
C ASN A 30 10.73 -1.15 12.20
N THR A 31 9.59 -0.53 11.92
CA THR A 31 8.92 -0.54 10.62
C THR A 31 8.50 0.89 10.29
N ILE A 32 8.49 1.25 9.02
CA ILE A 32 7.82 2.44 8.52
C ILE A 32 6.74 2.02 7.56
N GLN A 33 5.70 2.84 7.40
CA GLN A 33 4.76 2.69 6.30
C GLN A 33 4.74 3.92 5.41
N THR A 34 4.51 3.69 4.13
CA THR A 34 4.24 4.75 3.17
C THR A 34 3.23 4.28 2.16
N TYR A 35 2.36 5.18 1.74
CA TYR A 35 1.59 4.98 0.53
C TYR A 35 2.44 5.13 -0.73
N VAL A 36 1.93 4.60 -1.84
CA VAL A 36 2.42 4.87 -3.19
C VAL A 36 1.50 5.84 -3.91
N PHE A 37 2.08 6.89 -4.48
CA PHE A 37 1.32 8.03 -5.02
C PHE A 37 1.21 7.92 -6.54
N TRP A 38 0.15 7.25 -7.02
CA TRP A 38 0.01 6.91 -8.45
C TRP A 38 0.08 8.14 -9.36
N ASN A 39 -0.58 9.26 -9.04
CA ASN A 39 -0.53 10.45 -9.90
C ASN A 39 0.87 11.07 -10.04
N ILE A 40 1.75 10.88 -9.04
CA ILE A 40 3.13 11.38 -9.08
C ILE A 40 3.94 10.46 -9.98
N HIS A 41 3.76 9.15 -9.82
CA HIS A 41 4.48 8.16 -10.61
C HIS A 41 3.99 8.08 -12.05
N GLU A 42 2.73 8.37 -12.35
CA GLU A 42 2.17 8.29 -13.70
C GLU A 42 1.34 9.53 -14.00
N TYR A 43 1.96 10.71 -13.95
CA TYR A 43 1.27 11.98 -14.23
C TYR A 43 0.64 12.02 -15.63
N LYS A 44 1.30 11.38 -16.61
CA LYS A 44 0.75 11.13 -17.96
C LYS A 44 0.59 9.63 -18.15
N GLN A 45 -0.52 9.21 -18.74
CA GLN A 45 -0.79 7.81 -19.01
C GLN A 45 0.37 7.16 -19.79
N GLY A 46 0.91 6.08 -19.24
CA GLY A 46 2.00 5.29 -19.80
C GLY A 46 3.40 5.81 -19.52
N VAL A 47 3.56 6.95 -18.83
CA VAL A 47 4.88 7.55 -18.55
C VAL A 47 5.14 7.48 -17.05
N LEU A 48 6.02 6.55 -16.66
CA LEU A 48 6.41 6.39 -15.26
C LEU A 48 7.58 7.31 -14.88
N ASP A 49 7.48 7.95 -13.72
CA ASP A 49 8.53 8.76 -13.10
C ASP A 49 8.83 8.29 -11.67
N PHE A 50 10.09 7.96 -11.43
CA PHE A 50 10.63 7.60 -10.12
C PHE A 50 11.85 8.47 -9.76
N SER A 51 11.86 9.73 -10.23
CA SER A 51 12.93 10.68 -9.97
C SER A 51 12.54 11.71 -8.90
N GLY A 52 13.52 12.46 -8.40
CA GLY A 52 13.30 13.55 -7.45
C GLY A 52 12.51 13.10 -6.21
N ARG A 53 11.37 13.77 -5.94
CA ARG A 53 10.48 13.44 -4.80
C ARG A 53 9.68 12.15 -5.00
N ALA A 54 9.60 11.63 -6.23
CA ALA A 54 9.01 10.34 -6.57
C ALA A 54 10.02 9.19 -6.51
N ASN A 55 11.26 9.45 -6.06
CA ASN A 55 12.30 8.42 -6.01
C ASN A 55 12.08 7.44 -4.85
N LEU A 56 11.19 6.48 -5.10
CA LEU A 56 10.82 5.44 -4.17
C LEU A 56 11.98 4.47 -3.90
N SER A 57 12.80 4.12 -4.90
CA SER A 57 13.95 3.24 -4.70
C SER A 57 14.92 3.82 -3.67
N ARG A 58 15.28 5.10 -3.79
CA ARG A 58 16.12 5.78 -2.81
C ARG A 58 15.46 5.77 -1.43
N PHE A 59 14.17 6.07 -1.33
CA PHE A 59 13.48 6.01 -0.04
C PHE A 59 13.55 4.61 0.61
N LEU A 60 13.39 3.55 -0.18
CA LEU A 60 13.53 2.17 0.28
C LEU A 60 14.97 1.84 0.70
N GLU A 61 15.98 2.33 -0.03
CA GLU A 61 17.40 2.18 0.31
C GLU A 61 17.75 2.84 1.65
N GLU A 62 17.23 4.03 1.91
CA GLU A 62 17.43 4.73 3.18
C GLU A 62 16.80 3.95 4.34
N ALA A 63 15.62 3.34 4.13
CA ALA A 63 14.95 2.53 5.14
C ALA A 63 15.77 1.26 5.45
N ALA A 64 16.24 0.57 4.40
CA ALA A 64 17.10 -0.60 4.52
C ALA A 64 18.41 -0.26 5.26
N THR A 65 19.08 0.82 4.87
CA THR A 65 20.33 1.30 5.49
C THR A 65 20.15 1.66 6.97
N THR A 66 18.98 2.18 7.34
CA THR A 66 18.62 2.50 8.73
C THR A 66 18.21 1.25 9.53
N GLY A 67 18.04 0.09 8.87
CA GLY A 67 17.56 -1.15 9.48
C GLY A 67 16.09 -1.07 9.88
N LEU A 68 15.26 -0.44 9.04
CA LEU A 68 13.80 -0.38 9.17
C LEU A 68 13.16 -1.28 8.12
N PHE A 69 12.14 -2.03 8.53
CA PHE A 69 11.24 -2.71 7.59
C PHE A 69 10.25 -1.70 6.97
N VAL A 70 9.62 -2.09 5.88
CA VAL A 70 8.65 -1.27 5.15
C VAL A 70 7.33 -2.03 4.97
N ASN A 71 6.23 -1.39 5.36
CA ASN A 71 4.87 -1.68 4.88
C ASN A 71 4.54 -0.73 3.72
N LEU A 72 4.52 -1.25 2.49
CA LEU A 72 4.29 -0.45 1.29
C LEU A 72 2.81 -0.48 0.89
N ARG A 73 2.08 0.58 1.20
CA ARG A 73 0.64 0.67 0.90
C ARG A 73 0.45 1.14 -0.54
N ILE A 74 0.37 0.17 -1.46
CA ILE A 74 0.38 0.43 -2.90
C ILE A 74 -0.93 1.10 -3.36
N GLY A 75 -2.07 0.71 -2.78
CA GLY A 75 -3.38 1.20 -3.19
C GLY A 75 -3.94 0.40 -4.39
N PRO A 76 -4.40 1.06 -5.47
CA PRO A 76 -3.86 2.32 -5.96
C PRO A 76 -4.67 3.56 -5.58
N TYR A 77 -5.88 3.39 -5.05
CA TYR A 77 -6.56 4.42 -4.27
C TYR A 77 -5.99 4.40 -2.86
N ILE A 78 -5.59 5.56 -2.33
CA ILE A 78 -5.00 5.65 -0.99
C ILE A 78 -5.70 6.62 -0.04
N CYS A 79 -6.68 7.41 -0.53
CA CYS A 79 -7.23 8.54 0.21
C CYS A 79 -6.15 9.56 0.62
N ALA A 80 -5.62 9.41 1.84
CA ALA A 80 -4.49 10.12 2.42
C ALA A 80 -4.59 11.65 2.40
N GLU A 81 -5.80 12.22 2.42
CA GLU A 81 -6.04 13.68 2.31
C GLU A 81 -5.28 14.30 1.13
N TRP A 82 -5.11 13.53 0.06
CA TRP A 82 -4.42 13.96 -1.14
C TRP A 82 -5.38 14.14 -2.29
N ASN A 83 -5.01 15.06 -3.18
CA ASN A 83 -5.81 15.41 -4.35
C ASN A 83 -6.27 14.16 -5.11
N TYR A 84 -7.59 14.02 -5.22
CA TYR A 84 -8.27 12.94 -5.93
C TYR A 84 -7.90 11.51 -5.45
N GLY A 85 -7.57 11.36 -4.16
CA GLY A 85 -7.16 10.07 -3.58
C GLY A 85 -5.89 9.50 -4.24
N GLU A 86 -5.07 10.39 -4.82
CA GLU A 86 -3.85 10.13 -5.60
C GLU A 86 -4.03 9.47 -6.95
N MET A 87 -5.27 9.34 -7.40
CA MET A 87 -5.51 8.82 -8.73
C MET A 87 -5.07 9.84 -9.79
N PRO A 88 -4.38 9.41 -10.86
CA PRO A 88 -4.09 10.29 -11.98
C PRO A 88 -5.36 10.83 -12.64
N VAL A 89 -5.41 12.14 -12.92
CA VAL A 89 -6.60 12.79 -13.51
C VAL A 89 -6.95 12.23 -14.89
N TRP A 90 -5.97 11.74 -15.65
CA TRP A 90 -6.18 11.16 -16.99
C TRP A 90 -7.06 9.90 -16.95
N ILE A 91 -7.24 9.25 -15.79
CA ILE A 91 -8.14 8.10 -15.66
C ILE A 91 -9.57 8.45 -16.08
N ASN A 92 -10.01 9.69 -15.83
CA ASN A 92 -11.33 10.18 -16.22
C ASN A 92 -11.56 10.21 -17.74
N GLN A 93 -10.50 10.11 -18.54
CA GLN A 93 -10.57 10.10 -20.00
C GLN A 93 -10.77 8.69 -20.57
N ILE A 94 -10.75 7.66 -19.72
CA ILE A 94 -10.94 6.27 -20.15
C ILE A 94 -12.43 6.02 -20.40
N PRO A 95 -12.81 5.56 -21.60
CA PRO A 95 -14.20 5.25 -21.89
C PRO A 95 -14.78 4.20 -20.94
N ASN A 96 -16.01 4.44 -20.45
CA ASN A 96 -16.77 3.53 -19.58
C ASN A 96 -16.06 3.17 -18.26
N ILE A 97 -15.14 4.03 -17.80
CA ILE A 97 -14.44 3.82 -16.53
C ILE A 97 -15.42 3.96 -15.37
N SER A 98 -15.40 2.97 -14.47
CA SER A 98 -15.97 3.07 -13.13
C SER A 98 -14.85 2.74 -12.15
N ILE A 99 -14.38 3.76 -11.43
CA ILE A 99 -13.22 3.65 -10.56
C ILE A 99 -13.61 2.90 -9.29
N ARG A 100 -12.72 2.03 -8.79
CA ARG A 100 -12.89 1.23 -7.57
C ARG A 100 -14.14 0.35 -7.62
N SER A 101 -14.35 -0.34 -8.74
CA SER A 101 -15.46 -1.27 -8.93
C SER A 101 -15.04 -2.43 -9.83
N ASN A 102 -15.93 -3.42 -9.98
CA ASN A 102 -15.75 -4.55 -10.89
C ASN A 102 -15.97 -4.11 -12.35
N ASN A 103 -15.09 -3.25 -12.83
CA ASN A 103 -15.12 -2.63 -14.14
C ASN A 103 -13.81 -2.96 -14.88
N ASP A 104 -13.90 -3.60 -16.05
CA ASP A 104 -12.71 -4.05 -16.78
C ASP A 104 -11.74 -2.91 -17.14
N PRO A 105 -12.20 -1.73 -17.63
CA PRO A 105 -11.31 -0.59 -17.80
C PRO A 105 -10.51 -0.24 -16.54
N TRP A 106 -11.16 -0.19 -15.37
CA TRP A 106 -10.52 0.09 -14.09
C TRP A 106 -9.52 -0.99 -13.68
N LYS A 107 -9.97 -2.25 -13.68
CA LYS A 107 -9.13 -3.41 -13.33
C LYS A 107 -7.89 -3.49 -14.20
N ASN A 108 -8.01 -3.22 -15.51
CA ASN A 108 -6.88 -3.24 -16.44
C ASN A 108 -5.83 -2.17 -16.14
N ILE A 109 -6.25 -0.92 -15.86
CA ILE A 109 -5.28 0.14 -15.55
C ILE A 109 -4.64 -0.02 -14.17
N MET A 110 -5.42 -0.46 -13.16
CA MET A 110 -4.92 -0.76 -11.82
C MET A 110 -3.90 -1.88 -11.88
N ARG A 111 -4.24 -2.99 -12.55
CA ARG A 111 -3.33 -4.12 -12.75
C ARG A 111 -2.03 -3.68 -13.42
N ARG A 112 -2.10 -2.91 -14.51
CA ARG A 112 -0.91 -2.41 -15.22
C ARG A 112 -0.01 -1.59 -14.30
N PHE A 113 -0.58 -0.65 -13.54
CA PHE A 113 0.21 0.16 -12.62
C PHE A 113 0.85 -0.66 -11.50
N ILE A 114 0.07 -1.55 -10.86
CA ILE A 114 0.58 -2.42 -9.80
C ILE A 114 1.70 -3.31 -10.32
N LEU A 115 1.54 -3.98 -11.48
CA LEU A 115 2.58 -4.85 -12.03
C LEU A 115 3.86 -4.08 -12.36
N ASN A 116 3.75 -2.91 -12.99
CA ASN A 116 4.91 -2.06 -13.28
C ASN A 116 5.63 -1.62 -11.99
N LEU A 117 4.87 -1.29 -10.94
CA LEU A 117 5.42 -0.93 -9.65
C LEU A 117 6.11 -2.13 -8.99
N ILE A 118 5.50 -3.32 -9.03
CA ILE A 118 6.08 -4.56 -8.49
C ILE A 118 7.41 -4.86 -9.18
N ASP A 119 7.48 -4.76 -10.51
CA ASP A 119 8.73 -4.92 -11.25
C ASP A 119 9.80 -3.93 -10.77
N TYR A 120 9.43 -2.66 -10.60
CA TYR A 120 10.33 -1.62 -10.10
C TYR A 120 10.84 -1.88 -8.67
N ILE A 121 9.97 -2.32 -7.76
CA ILE A 121 10.34 -2.55 -6.34
C ILE A 121 10.89 -3.95 -6.08
N THR A 122 10.95 -4.85 -7.06
CA THR A 122 11.38 -6.24 -6.89
C THR A 122 12.72 -6.37 -6.14
N PRO A 123 13.76 -5.56 -6.41
CA PRO A 123 15.02 -5.61 -5.65
C PRO A 123 14.87 -5.31 -4.15
N TYR A 124 13.79 -4.63 -3.74
CA TYR A 124 13.55 -4.18 -2.37
C TYR A 124 12.58 -5.08 -1.59
N LEU A 125 12.11 -6.19 -2.18
CA LEU A 125 11.31 -7.20 -1.49
C LEU A 125 12.16 -7.96 -0.47
N ALA A 126 11.57 -8.33 0.67
CA ALA A 126 12.27 -9.06 1.74
C ALA A 126 12.93 -10.36 1.27
N LYS A 127 12.28 -11.11 0.37
CA LYS A 127 12.85 -12.34 -0.21
C LYS A 127 14.15 -12.10 -1.00
N ASN A 128 14.35 -10.86 -1.49
CA ASN A 128 15.53 -10.43 -2.24
C ASN A 128 16.52 -9.65 -1.34
N GLY A 129 16.33 -9.65 -0.02
CA GLY A 129 17.18 -8.95 0.95
C GLY A 129 16.80 -7.48 1.18
N GLY A 130 15.68 -7.02 0.62
CA GLY A 130 15.19 -5.66 0.79
C GLY A 130 14.28 -5.46 2.03
N PRO A 131 13.83 -4.22 2.29
CA PRO A 131 13.10 -3.90 3.51
C PRO A 131 11.59 -4.16 3.44
N ILE A 132 11.01 -4.42 2.26
CA ILE A 132 9.55 -4.53 2.10
C ILE A 132 9.06 -5.90 2.59
N ILE A 133 8.32 -5.90 3.70
CA ILE A 133 7.77 -7.12 4.32
C ILE A 133 6.24 -7.23 4.19
N LEU A 134 5.57 -6.10 4.00
CA LEU A 134 4.12 -5.97 3.89
C LEU A 134 3.79 -5.08 2.70
N ALA A 135 2.68 -5.36 2.04
CA ALA A 135 2.08 -4.43 1.08
C ALA A 135 0.56 -4.40 1.21
N GLN A 136 -0.04 -3.25 0.86
CA GLN A 136 -1.50 -3.10 0.84
C GLN A 136 -2.04 -2.93 -0.57
N ILE A 137 -3.11 -3.66 -0.88
CA ILE A 137 -3.94 -3.45 -2.07
C ILE A 137 -5.26 -2.80 -1.65
N GLU A 138 -5.75 -1.83 -2.43
CA GLU A 138 -6.87 -0.96 -2.06
C GLU A 138 -6.66 -0.19 -0.74
N ASN A 139 -7.64 0.61 -0.36
CA ASN A 139 -7.65 1.34 0.90
C ASN A 139 -9.09 1.62 1.35
N GLU A 140 -9.47 1.10 2.52
CA GLU A 140 -10.76 1.35 3.16
C GLU A 140 -11.95 1.11 2.23
N TYR A 141 -11.97 -0.06 1.57
CA TYR A 141 -13.00 -0.38 0.58
C TYR A 141 -14.27 -0.91 1.26
N GLY A 142 -15.19 -0.01 1.57
CA GLY A 142 -16.48 -0.32 2.21
C GLY A 142 -17.66 -0.54 1.24
N THR A 143 -17.44 -0.53 -0.07
CA THR A 143 -18.51 -0.72 -1.06
C THR A 143 -18.81 -2.22 -1.24
N PRO A 144 -20.08 -2.65 -1.28
CA PRO A 144 -20.46 -4.06 -1.41
C PRO A 144 -20.33 -4.59 -2.86
N ASP A 145 -19.19 -4.33 -3.50
CA ASP A 145 -18.80 -4.91 -4.78
C ASP A 145 -17.82 -6.07 -4.52
N PHE A 146 -18.37 -7.21 -4.12
CA PHE A 146 -17.58 -8.37 -3.73
C PHE A 146 -16.80 -9.00 -4.89
N ASP A 147 -17.23 -8.80 -6.13
CA ASP A 147 -16.50 -9.27 -7.30
C ASP A 147 -15.21 -8.47 -7.49
N TYR A 148 -15.23 -7.16 -7.22
CA TYR A 148 -14.02 -6.34 -7.22
C TYR A 148 -13.07 -6.74 -6.09
N VAL A 149 -13.58 -6.93 -4.87
CA VAL A 149 -12.77 -7.39 -3.73
C VAL A 149 -12.14 -8.75 -4.04
N LYS A 150 -12.92 -9.68 -4.58
CA LYS A 150 -12.42 -10.99 -5.03
C LYS A 150 -11.35 -10.83 -6.11
N TRP A 151 -11.55 -9.94 -7.07
CA TRP A 151 -10.57 -9.68 -8.13
C TRP A 151 -9.25 -9.12 -7.57
N CYS A 152 -9.28 -8.21 -6.60
CA CYS A 152 -8.07 -7.74 -5.91
C CYS A 152 -7.31 -8.91 -5.26
N GLY A 153 -8.04 -9.82 -4.61
CA GLY A 153 -7.44 -11.03 -4.05
C GLY A 153 -6.89 -11.99 -5.12
N ASP A 154 -7.60 -12.16 -6.23
CA ASP A 154 -7.15 -12.99 -7.34
C ASP A 154 -5.89 -12.41 -7.99
N LEU A 155 -5.77 -11.09 -8.12
CA LEU A 155 -4.55 -10.42 -8.58
C LEU A 155 -3.38 -10.73 -7.65
N VAL A 156 -3.57 -10.57 -6.33
CA VAL A 156 -2.56 -10.90 -5.32
C VAL A 156 -2.12 -12.37 -5.42
N ARG A 157 -3.09 -13.29 -5.46
CA ARG A 157 -2.82 -14.73 -5.44
C ARG A 157 -2.23 -15.27 -6.73
N ASN A 158 -2.60 -14.72 -7.88
CA ASN A 158 -2.26 -15.31 -9.17
C ASN A 158 -1.06 -14.62 -9.82
N GLU A 159 -0.97 -13.30 -9.69
CA GLU A 159 0.01 -12.50 -10.43
C GLU A 159 1.08 -11.90 -9.54
N LEU A 160 0.75 -11.62 -8.27
CA LEU A 160 1.69 -11.06 -7.31
C LEU A 160 2.26 -12.12 -6.36
N ALA A 161 1.91 -13.40 -6.52
CA ALA A 161 2.39 -14.48 -5.66
C ALA A 161 3.92 -14.58 -5.62
N SER A 162 4.58 -14.27 -6.74
CA SER A 162 6.03 -14.25 -6.84
C SER A 162 6.68 -13.21 -5.95
N THR A 163 5.94 -12.22 -5.42
CA THR A 163 6.51 -11.24 -4.48
C THR A 163 6.86 -11.85 -3.12
N GLU A 164 6.14 -12.91 -2.71
CA GLU A 164 6.24 -13.56 -1.39
C GLU A 164 6.14 -12.59 -0.21
N ILE A 165 5.56 -11.40 -0.42
CA ILE A 165 5.23 -10.47 0.65
C ILE A 165 3.82 -10.75 1.18
N ILE A 166 3.60 -10.39 2.43
CA ILE A 166 2.27 -10.48 3.04
C ILE A 166 1.44 -9.29 2.55
N TRP A 167 0.26 -9.59 2.01
CA TRP A 167 -0.67 -8.58 1.53
C TRP A 167 -1.75 -8.28 2.56
N ILE A 168 -2.07 -7.00 2.75
CA ILE A 168 -3.10 -6.51 3.67
C ILE A 168 -4.20 -5.73 2.92
N MET A 169 -5.37 -5.61 3.53
CA MET A 169 -6.45 -4.69 3.16
C MET A 169 -7.03 -4.10 4.45
N CYS A 170 -7.03 -2.77 4.57
CA CYS A 170 -7.52 -2.09 5.77
C CYS A 170 -9.00 -1.74 5.68
N ASN A 171 -9.68 -1.81 6.82
CA ASN A 171 -10.98 -1.20 7.12
C ASN A 171 -12.03 -1.32 5.99
N GLY A 172 -12.57 -2.51 5.81
CA GLY A 172 -13.57 -2.77 4.79
C GLY A 172 -13.66 -4.25 4.46
N TYR A 173 -14.04 -4.55 3.22
CA TYR A 173 -14.03 -5.93 2.75
C TYR A 173 -12.61 -6.33 2.35
N ALA A 174 -12.00 -7.25 3.11
CA ALA A 174 -10.72 -7.86 2.78
C ALA A 174 -10.91 -9.09 1.89
N ALA A 175 -9.97 -9.31 0.97
CA ALA A 175 -9.98 -10.48 0.12
C ALA A 175 -9.32 -11.68 0.81
N ASN A 176 -9.70 -12.91 0.43
CA ASN A 176 -9.19 -14.15 1.06
C ASN A 176 -7.66 -14.33 1.03
N SER A 177 -6.96 -13.69 0.08
CA SER A 177 -5.49 -13.73 -0.03
C SER A 177 -4.79 -12.58 0.70
N THR A 178 -5.53 -11.83 1.51
CA THR A 178 -5.03 -10.66 2.24
C THR A 178 -5.40 -10.76 3.71
N ILE A 179 -4.60 -10.12 4.57
CA ILE A 179 -4.90 -9.94 5.98
C ILE A 179 -5.77 -8.70 6.15
N GLU A 180 -6.87 -8.84 6.89
CA GLU A 180 -7.72 -7.71 7.25
C GLU A 180 -7.07 -6.91 8.40
N THR A 181 -7.09 -5.59 8.30
CA THR A 181 -6.47 -4.70 9.28
C THR A 181 -7.41 -3.58 9.68
N CYS A 182 -7.22 -3.03 10.87
CA CYS A 182 -8.03 -1.95 11.41
C CYS A 182 -7.41 -0.58 11.16
N ASN A 183 -8.26 0.40 10.87
CA ASN A 183 -7.96 1.82 11.03
C ASN A 183 -8.97 2.46 12.01
N SER A 184 -8.52 3.15 13.04
CA SER A 184 -9.35 3.86 14.02
C SER A 184 -8.48 4.47 15.10
N CYS A 185 -8.86 5.60 15.70
CA CYS A 185 -8.26 6.09 16.94
C CYS A 185 -8.14 5.01 18.03
N ASN A 186 -9.04 4.03 18.07
CA ASN A 186 -9.00 2.94 19.03
C ASN A 186 -9.63 1.62 18.52
N CYS A 187 -8.82 0.79 17.86
CA CYS A 187 -9.23 -0.55 17.43
C CYS A 187 -9.55 -1.54 18.59
N LEU A 188 -9.24 -1.19 19.84
CA LEU A 188 -9.65 -1.97 21.02
C LEU A 188 -11.11 -1.66 21.36
N ASP A 189 -11.40 -0.40 21.63
CA ASP A 189 -12.71 0.04 22.12
C ASP A 189 -13.80 -0.03 21.05
N ASP A 190 -13.41 0.06 19.77
CA ASP A 190 -14.33 -0.10 18.63
C ASP A 190 -14.74 -1.58 18.39
N GLY A 191 -14.28 -2.49 19.25
CA GLY A 191 -14.61 -3.92 19.22
C GLY A 191 -14.05 -4.64 18.00
N TRP A 192 -13.08 -4.05 17.28
CA TRP A 192 -12.41 -4.74 16.19
C TRP A 192 -11.54 -5.88 16.72
N ILE A 193 -10.79 -5.64 17.80
CA ILE A 193 -9.91 -6.65 18.39
C ILE A 193 -10.67 -7.91 18.85
N ASP A 194 -11.90 -7.74 19.33
CA ASP A 194 -12.75 -8.84 19.74
C ASP A 194 -13.32 -9.59 18.53
N ARG A 195 -13.73 -8.89 17.47
CA ARG A 195 -14.38 -9.50 16.29
C ARG A 195 -13.41 -10.14 15.30
N HIS A 196 -12.19 -9.61 15.18
CA HIS A 196 -11.24 -10.03 14.16
C HIS A 196 -10.87 -11.52 14.27
N PRO A 197 -10.50 -12.09 15.45
CA PRO A 197 -10.18 -13.52 15.57
C PRO A 197 -11.33 -14.47 15.22
N TYR A 198 -12.58 -14.03 15.35
CA TYR A 198 -13.75 -14.84 14.96
C TYR A 198 -14.04 -14.74 13.46
N THR A 199 -13.85 -13.56 12.87
CA THR A 199 -14.14 -13.31 11.45
C THR A 199 -13.02 -13.84 10.55
N TYR A 200 -11.77 -13.69 10.99
CA TYR A 200 -10.55 -14.09 10.29
C TYR A 200 -9.66 -14.97 11.17
N PRO A 201 -10.12 -16.21 11.49
CA PRO A 201 -9.39 -17.08 12.40
C PRO A 201 -7.97 -17.38 11.88
N GLY A 202 -6.98 -17.15 12.74
CA GLY A 202 -5.56 -17.39 12.45
C GLY A 202 -4.83 -16.21 11.79
N GLN A 203 -5.52 -15.12 11.44
CA GLN A 203 -4.86 -13.89 11.01
C GLN A 203 -4.26 -13.13 12.22
N PRO A 204 -3.09 -12.49 12.06
CA PRO A 204 -2.54 -11.62 13.08
C PRO A 204 -3.32 -10.30 13.12
N MET A 205 -3.45 -9.73 14.32
CA MET A 205 -4.07 -8.42 14.50
C MET A 205 -3.08 -7.32 14.10
N LEU A 206 -3.45 -6.54 13.09
CA LEU A 206 -2.68 -5.41 12.59
C LEU A 206 -3.53 -4.14 12.62
N PHE A 207 -2.98 -3.10 13.23
CA PHE A 207 -3.57 -1.77 13.29
C PHE A 207 -2.73 -0.87 12.36
N THR A 208 -3.35 -0.44 11.27
CA THR A 208 -2.65 0.20 10.15
C THR A 208 -2.63 1.72 10.24
N GLU A 209 -3.69 2.38 10.73
CA GLU A 209 -3.77 3.86 10.90
C GLU A 209 -4.75 4.27 11.99
N ASP A 210 -4.36 5.21 12.85
CA ASP A 210 -5.23 5.92 13.80
C ASP A 210 -5.98 7.11 13.17
#